data_AF-A0A524EA53-F1
#
_entry.id   AF-A0A524EA53-F1
#
_cell.length_a   1.000
_cell.length_b   1.000
_cell.length_c   1.000
_cell.angle_alpha   90.00
_cell.angle_beta   90.00
_cell.angle_gamma   90.00
#
_symmetry.space_group_name_H-M   'P 1'
#
loop_
_entity.id
_entity.type
_entity.pdbx_description
1 polymer ?
#
loop_
_entity_poly.entity_id
_entity_poly.type
_entity_poly.pdbx_seq_one_letter_code
_entity_poly.pdbx_strand_id
1 'polypeptide(L)' 'QILEEITSEYGLSGINIIKNIHREIYDLETTEDNKIQISKFLAEYEYRLSQGATEEIQLKALLANIVTLKNGK' A
#
# COMPACT_ATOMS: atom_id res chain seq x y z
N GLN A 1 -4.64 10.12 9.92
CA GLN A 1 -3.62 10.33 10.96
C GLN A 1 -2.30 9.63 10.63
N ILE A 2 -2.06 8.35 10.89
CA ILE A 2 -0.71 7.74 10.69
C ILE A 2 -0.14 7.98 9.27
N LEU A 3 -0.92 7.75 8.21
CA LEU A 3 -0.45 7.97 6.84
C LEU A 3 -0.08 9.44 6.58
N GLU A 4 -0.88 10.38 7.09
CA GLU A 4 -0.67 11.82 6.90
C GLU A 4 0.56 12.30 7.67
N GLU A 5 0.81 11.76 8.87
CA GLU A 5 2.03 12.03 9.64
C GLU A 5 3.27 11.54 8.88
N ILE A 6 3.25 10.31 8.37
CA ILE A 6 4.39 9.71 7.64
C ILE A 6 4.70 10.49 6.35
N THR A 7 3.69 10.92 5.59
CA THR A 7 3.92 11.65 4.33
C THR A 7 4.20 13.13 4.55
N SER A 8 3.51 13.79 5.49
CA SER A 8 3.63 15.24 5.70
C SER A 8 4.71 15.62 6.71
N GLU A 9 4.83 14.92 7.83
CA GLU A 9 5.77 15.28 8.91
C GLU A 9 7.15 14.65 8.68
N TYR A 10 7.18 13.40 8.22
CA TYR A 10 8.44 12.67 7.97
C TYR A 10 8.90 12.73 6.51
N GLY A 11 8.10 13.30 5.59
CA GLY A 11 8.48 13.51 4.20
C GLY A 11 8.76 12.23 3.42
N LEU A 12 8.21 11.09 3.86
CA LEU A 12 8.40 9.81 3.18
C LEU A 12 7.58 9.77 1.89
N SER A 13 8.27 9.58 0.75
CA SER A 13 7.60 9.39 -0.54
C SER A 13 6.70 8.16 -0.53
N GLY A 14 5.57 8.26 -1.21
CA GLY A 14 4.63 7.15 -1.40
C GLY A 14 5.28 5.91 -2.03
N ILE A 15 6.27 6.09 -2.92
CA ILE A 15 7.02 4.97 -3.52
C ILE A 15 7.81 4.21 -2.44
N ASN A 16 8.45 4.92 -1.50
CA ASN A 16 9.19 4.28 -0.41
C ASN A 16 8.24 3.55 0.54
N ILE A 17 7.07 4.13 0.82
CA ILE A 17 6.03 3.48 1.62
C ILE A 17 5.61 2.16 0.95
N ILE A 18 5.30 2.17 -0.34
CA ILE A 18 4.92 0.95 -1.08
C ILE A 18 6.02 -0.11 -1.04
N LYS A 19 7.28 0.30 -1.26
CA LYS A 19 8.44 -0.63 -1.20
C LYS A 19 8.64 -1.20 0.20
N ASN A 20 8.40 -0.42 1.24
CA ASN A 20 8.49 -0.90 2.61
C ASN A 20 7.38 -1.93 2.88
N ILE A 21 6.13 -1.62 2.52
CA ILE A 21 5.01 -2.55 2.65
C ILE A 21 5.33 -3.85 1.91
N HIS A 22 5.81 -3.79 0.66
CA HIS A 22 6.15 -4.98 -0.12
C HIS A 22 7.17 -5.89 0.58
N ARG A 23 8.12 -5.35 1.34
CA ARG A 23 9.07 -6.20 2.10
C ARG A 23 8.41 -6.87 3.29
N GLU A 24 7.57 -6.13 4.01
CA GLU A 24 6.92 -6.60 5.24
C GLU A 24 5.76 -7.58 4.98
N ILE A 25 5.18 -7.63 3.76
CA ILE A 25 4.01 -8.51 3.51
C ILE A 25 4.28 -9.99 3.78
N TYR A 26 5.52 -10.44 3.61
CA TYR A 26 5.88 -11.85 3.73
C TYR A 26 5.83 -12.32 5.18
N ASP A 27 6.00 -11.38 6.12
CA ASP A 27 5.97 -11.62 7.56
C ASP A 27 4.55 -11.46 8.16
N LEU A 28 3.55 -11.09 7.34
CA LEU A 28 2.16 -10.98 7.78
C LEU A 28 1.54 -12.36 8.06
N GLU A 29 0.91 -12.49 9.23
CA GLU A 29 0.08 -13.63 9.62
C GLU A 29 -1.28 -13.61 8.87
N THR A 30 -1.25 -13.92 7.56
CA THR A 30 -2.43 -14.02 6.69
C THR A 30 -2.25 -15.14 5.66
N THR A 31 -3.31 -15.48 4.92
CA THR A 31 -3.27 -16.48 3.83
C THR A 31 -2.33 -16.05 2.70
N GLU A 32 -1.75 -17.03 2.00
CA GLU A 32 -0.91 -16.78 0.82
C GLU A 32 -1.68 -16.07 -0.30
N ASP A 33 -2.97 -16.40 -0.48
CA ASP A 33 -3.84 -15.70 -1.46
C ASP A 33 -3.96 -14.21 -1.14
N ASN A 34 -4.08 -13.84 0.14
CA ASN A 34 -4.10 -12.44 0.55
C ASN A 34 -2.74 -11.78 0.28
N LYS A 35 -1.61 -12.46 0.56
CA LYS A 35 -0.28 -11.92 0.25
C LYS A 35 -0.13 -11.65 -1.25
N ILE A 36 -0.51 -12.61 -2.10
CA ILE A 36 -0.50 -12.45 -3.56
C ILE A 36 -1.36 -11.27 -4.00
N GLN A 37 -2.55 -11.13 -3.42
CA GLN A 37 -3.46 -10.05 -3.76
C GLN A 37 -2.94 -8.68 -3.32
N ILE A 38 -2.33 -8.59 -2.13
CA ILE A 38 -1.66 -7.37 -1.66
C ILE A 38 -0.48 -7.03 -2.59
N SER A 39 0.35 -8.00 -2.99
CA SER A 39 1.46 -7.77 -3.94
C SER A 39 0.97 -7.17 -5.27
N LYS A 40 -0.16 -7.67 -5.80
CA LYS A 40 -0.77 -7.12 -7.02
C LYS A 40 -1.18 -5.66 -6.85
N PHE A 41 -1.81 -5.32 -5.72
CA PHE A 41 -2.15 -3.93 -5.42
C PHE A 41 -0.89 -3.08 -5.33
N LEU A 42 0.14 -3.50 -4.58
CA LEU A 42 1.37 -2.74 -4.44
C LEU A 42 2.03 -2.44 -5.80
N ALA A 43 2.12 -3.43 -6.68
CA ALA A 43 2.67 -3.26 -8.02
C ALA A 43 1.85 -2.25 -8.87
N GLU A 44 0.52 -2.33 -8.81
CA GLU A 44 -0.35 -1.39 -9.51
C GLU A 44 -0.20 0.03 -8.99
N TYR A 45 -0.17 0.22 -7.67
CA TYR A 45 -0.02 1.54 -7.07
C TYR A 45 1.39 2.11 -7.27
N GLU A 46 2.45 1.29 -7.22
CA GLU A 46 3.81 1.72 -7.57
C GLU A 46 3.85 2.22 -9.01
N TYR A 47 3.24 1.49 -9.93
CA TYR A 47 3.13 1.91 -11.32
C TYR A 47 2.40 3.25 -11.43
N ARG A 48 1.22 3.41 -10.81
CA ARG A 48 0.46 4.68 -10.85
C ARG A 48 1.28 5.85 -10.30
N LEU A 49 1.98 5.67 -9.18
CA LEU A 49 2.87 6.69 -8.62
C LEU A 49 4.01 7.04 -9.60
N SER A 50 4.61 6.05 -10.26
CA SER A 50 5.65 6.28 -11.27
C SER A 50 5.16 7.11 -12.46
N GLN A 51 3.85 7.09 -12.74
CA GLN A 51 3.22 7.89 -13.79
C GLN A 51 2.78 9.29 -13.32
N GLY A 52 3.13 9.69 -12.09
CA GLY A 52 2.80 11.02 -11.56
C GLY A 52 1.41 11.11 -10.91
N ALA A 53 0.82 9.98 -10.51
CA ALA A 53 -0.43 10.01 -9.76
C ALA A 53 -0.25 10.63 -8.36
N THR A 54 -1.28 11.29 -7.86
CA THR A 54 -1.28 11.93 -6.54
C THR A 54 -1.04 10.92 -5.42
N GLU A 55 0.08 11.05 -4.70
CA GLU A 55 0.50 10.13 -3.65
C GLU A 55 -0.59 9.89 -2.58
N GLU A 56 -1.17 10.96 -2.04
CA GLU A 56 -2.20 10.87 -1.01
C GLU A 56 -3.41 10.03 -1.45
N ILE A 57 -3.92 10.29 -2.65
CA ILE A 57 -5.09 9.59 -3.19
C ILE A 57 -4.76 8.12 -3.44
N GLN A 58 -3.59 7.83 -4.02
CA GLN A 58 -3.17 6.46 -4.31
C GLN A 58 -2.94 5.65 -3.04
N LEU A 59 -2.28 6.21 -2.03
CA LEU A 59 -2.03 5.52 -0.77
C LEU A 59 -3.33 5.28 0.02
N LYS A 60 -4.26 6.26 0.04
CA LYS A 60 -5.58 6.07 0.65
C LYS A 60 -6.38 4.97 -0.07
N ALA A 61 -6.31 4.92 -1.40
CA ALA A 61 -6.97 3.88 -2.18
C ALA A 61 -6.34 2.49 -1.99
N LEU A 62 -5.01 2.40 -1.91
CA LEU A 62 -4.30 1.16 -1.56
C LEU A 62 -4.77 0.61 -0.22
N LEU A 63 -4.83 1.45 0.82
CA LEU A 63 -5.31 1.04 2.14
C LEU A 63 -6.76 0.55 2.09
N ALA A 64 -7.64 1.24 1.36
CA ALA A 64 -9.01 0.81 1.17
C ALA A 64 -9.09 -0.58 0.52
N ASN A 65 -8.31 -0.83 -0.53
CA ASN A 65 -8.24 -2.13 -1.20
C ASN A 65 -7.67 -3.24 -0.31
N ILE A 66 -6.71 -2.94 0.57
CA ILE A 66 -6.21 -3.93 1.53
C ILE A 66 -7.31 -4.27 2.55
N VAL A 67 -8.07 -3.28 3.04
CA VAL A 67 -9.15 -3.50 4.00
C VAL A 67 -10.28 -4.35 3.42
N THR A 68 -10.59 -4.24 2.12
CA THR A 68 -11.64 -5.07 1.50
C THR A 68 -11.28 -6.55 1.46
N LEU A 69 -10.00 -6.92 1.48
CA LEU A 69 -9.56 -8.32 1.58
C LEU A 69 -9.98 -8.97 2.90
N LYS A 70 -10.07 -8.19 3.99
CA LYS A 70 -10.54 -8.69 5.29
C LYS A 70 -12.05 -8.94 5.33
N ASN A 71 -12.80 -8.28 4.45
CA ASN A 71 -14.27 -8.35 4.39
C ASN A 71 -14.78 -9.38 3.36
N GLY A 72 -13.88 -10.06 2.64
CA GLY A 72 -14.22 -11.27 1.90
C GLY A 72 -14.52 -12.38 2.90
N LYS A 73 -15.76 -12.85 2.91
CA LYS A 73 -16.16 -14.08 3.61
C LYS A 73 -15.27 -15.25 3.26
#